data_AF-A0A960NV83-F1
#
_entry.id   AF-A0A960NV83-F1
#
_cell.length_a   1.000
_cell.length_b   1.000
_cell.length_c   1.000
_cell.angle_alpha   90.00
_cell.angle_beta   90.00
_cell.angle_gamma   90.00
#
_symmetry.space_group_name_H-M   'P 1'
#
loop_
_entity.id
_entity.type
_entity.pdbx_description
1 polymer ?
#
loop_
_entity_poly.entity_id
_entity_poly.type
_entity_poly.pdbx_seq_one_letter_code
_entity_poly.pdbx_strand_id
1 'polypeptide(L)'
;MRAPSSPSPGRLLAVCLGFMLGSLTASAEWDLADFEALGGPNPQDNLPGGIRSPLTKPTMPAPLDRFIQPWEPQRALVVALTPSFLTNQPESLQTYLNLFRIAARYMDILVVVPFDRPEVQVQVVQLLAKNPADEALRNRIRFVAATNSTVWARDYLPQYALGAKGRLVMLDSGRIDFTADPTEALNLFSNPDVNPSATYYRQLQRNLGDDVTPAYLASFIRTNYRYNLQLVRPPIALDGGDFITLGGDDVILSQSTLRFNGGEDEFIQQVMETYFGLKHVHYLETLPGYTIDHLDFILMPADESTILIAEPPPKMDSPQVYDTILHDEVTRVLTDNRNYLAEHFPDKKLIPVPMPPIARTPRSEVLLAIRQQVLQELCNIYLVKWSDIAGRPPGDPVQRESQKQFERSLVAQFGQVNFENEKDLDRVARVILGSPLADLEARHVKHAVAYRTYLNALLLHNAAGKRAVIIPRYKPENAEEGIILTKMETRVQAAFKEAFPDADLHWLDCDSIIGSFGAVHCITHTIPEWKGPAPGQ
;
A
#
# COMPACT_ATOMS: atom_id res chain seq x y z
N MET A 1 -65.08 11.00 -31.84
CA MET A 1 -66.06 10.13 -31.13
C MET A 1 -65.39 9.65 -29.85
N ARG A 2 -65.86 10.10 -28.69
CA ARG A 2 -66.48 9.30 -27.61
C ARG A 2 -65.55 8.30 -26.88
N ALA A 3 -65.21 8.64 -25.63
CA ALA A 3 -65.01 7.66 -24.54
C ALA A 3 -66.37 7.05 -24.12
N PRO A 4 -66.40 5.87 -23.46
CA PRO A 4 -66.48 5.76 -21.99
C PRO A 4 -65.69 4.53 -21.43
N SER A 5 -65.57 4.22 -20.12
CA SER A 5 -65.65 4.94 -18.83
C SER A 5 -65.03 4.04 -17.72
N SER A 6 -64.84 4.56 -16.49
CA SER A 6 -64.58 3.75 -15.29
C SER A 6 -65.86 3.12 -14.70
N PRO A 7 -65.74 2.26 -13.67
CA PRO A 7 -66.15 2.73 -12.34
C PRO A 7 -65.27 2.26 -11.15
N SER A 8 -65.28 3.07 -10.10
CA SER A 8 -65.10 2.68 -8.68
C SER A 8 -66.41 3.11 -7.94
N PRO A 9 -66.70 2.76 -6.65
CA PRO A 9 -65.85 3.08 -5.48
C PRO A 9 -65.96 2.13 -4.25
N GLY A 10 -65.18 2.39 -3.19
CA GLY A 10 -65.35 1.73 -1.89
C GLY A 10 -64.37 2.09 -0.77
N ARG A 11 -64.40 3.36 -0.33
CA ARG A 11 -64.24 3.91 1.06
C ARG A 11 -63.49 3.08 2.13
N LEU A 12 -62.55 3.64 2.91
CA LEU A 12 -62.81 4.63 3.98
C LEU A 12 -61.58 5.45 4.43
N LEU A 13 -61.81 6.76 4.69
CA LEU A 13 -61.19 7.72 5.65
C LEU A 13 -59.68 7.65 5.99
N ALA A 14 -58.88 8.71 5.73
CA ALA A 14 -58.74 10.01 6.46
C ALA A 14 -57.89 9.90 7.76
N VAL A 15 -56.95 10.81 8.08
CA VAL A 15 -57.05 12.28 8.15
C VAL A 15 -55.76 13.04 7.71
N CYS A 16 -55.95 14.31 7.34
CA CYS A 16 -55.02 15.40 6.94
C CYS A 16 -53.78 15.64 7.85
N LEU A 17 -52.62 16.19 7.43
CA LEU A 17 -52.24 17.25 6.45
C LEU A 17 -52.17 18.67 7.07
N GLY A 18 -50.97 19.28 7.05
CA GLY A 18 -50.68 20.71 7.28
C GLY A 18 -49.16 20.94 7.50
N PHE A 19 -48.36 21.55 6.62
CA PHE A 19 -48.30 22.90 6.03
C PHE A 19 -47.33 23.89 6.72
N MET A 20 -46.32 24.30 5.95
CA MET A 20 -45.59 25.59 5.92
C MET A 20 -44.62 26.04 7.03
N LEU A 21 -43.41 26.37 6.54
CA LEU A 21 -42.57 27.55 6.84
C LEU A 21 -42.40 28.02 8.29
N GLY A 22 -41.16 27.88 8.78
CA GLY A 22 -40.63 28.67 9.89
C GLY A 22 -39.10 28.67 9.86
N SER A 23 -38.50 29.82 9.53
CA SER A 23 -37.09 30.09 9.81
C SER A 23 -36.90 30.31 11.31
N LEU A 24 -35.87 29.74 11.93
CA LEU A 24 -35.12 30.40 13.02
C LEU A 24 -33.84 29.63 13.37
N THR A 25 -32.84 30.40 13.78
CA THR A 25 -31.52 29.97 14.25
C THR A 25 -31.58 29.31 15.63
N ALA A 26 -30.88 28.19 15.82
CA ALA A 26 -30.39 27.78 17.14
C ALA A 26 -29.17 26.85 16.99
N SER A 27 -28.11 27.13 17.74
CA SER A 27 -27.00 26.22 17.99
C SER A 27 -27.48 25.06 18.87
N ALA A 28 -27.31 23.82 18.42
CA ALA A 28 -27.48 22.65 19.25
C ALA A 28 -26.15 22.31 19.96
N GLU A 29 -26.00 22.74 21.20
CA GLU A 29 -25.04 22.11 22.11
C GLU A 29 -25.55 20.70 22.43
N TRP A 30 -24.73 19.68 22.19
CA TRP A 30 -25.05 18.29 22.54
C TRP A 30 -24.57 18.02 23.97
N ASP A 31 -25.49 17.64 24.86
CA ASP A 31 -25.21 17.40 26.28
C ASP A 31 -24.74 15.96 26.51
N LEU A 32 -23.93 15.75 27.54
CA LEU A 32 -23.29 14.47 27.87
C LEU A 32 -24.27 13.33 28.20
N ALA A 33 -25.54 13.64 28.48
CA ALA A 33 -26.57 12.67 28.83
C ALA A 33 -27.02 11.77 27.65
N ASP A 34 -26.95 12.25 26.41
CA ASP A 34 -27.48 11.52 25.24
C ASP A 34 -26.65 10.27 24.89
N PHE A 35 -25.39 10.19 25.34
CA PHE A 35 -24.52 9.03 25.11
C PHE A 35 -24.78 7.86 26.08
N GLU A 36 -25.31 8.12 27.28
CA GLU A 36 -25.59 7.08 28.29
C GLU A 36 -26.96 6.42 28.12
N ALA A 37 -27.87 7.06 27.35
CA ALA A 37 -29.22 6.54 27.08
C ALA A 37 -29.24 5.33 26.11
N LEU A 38 -28.13 5.05 25.41
CA LEU A 38 -27.98 3.90 24.51
C LEU A 38 -27.67 2.60 25.29
N GLY A 39 -28.62 2.19 26.14
CA GLY A 39 -28.67 0.85 26.73
C GLY A 39 -28.76 -0.20 25.62
N GLY A 40 -27.62 -0.78 25.25
CA GLY A 40 -27.43 -1.33 23.91
C GLY A 40 -28.00 -2.73 23.64
N PRO A 41 -28.13 -3.09 22.36
CA PRO A 41 -28.05 -4.46 21.89
C PRO A 41 -26.58 -4.88 21.62
N ASN A 42 -26.43 -6.16 21.24
CA ASN A 42 -25.19 -6.87 20.94
C ASN A 42 -24.21 -6.08 20.03
N PRO A 43 -22.89 -5.96 20.34
CA PRO A 43 -21.94 -5.13 19.58
C PRO A 43 -21.52 -5.69 18.21
N GLN A 44 -22.37 -6.48 17.56
CA GLN A 44 -22.22 -6.90 16.16
C GLN A 44 -23.20 -6.18 15.22
N ASP A 45 -24.20 -5.46 15.75
CA ASP A 45 -25.24 -4.84 14.93
C ASP A 45 -24.99 -3.34 14.69
N ASN A 46 -24.72 -3.03 13.41
CA ASN A 46 -25.01 -1.76 12.73
C ASN A 46 -24.28 -0.48 13.20
N LEU A 47 -23.01 -0.36 12.79
CA LEU A 47 -22.57 0.91 12.20
C LEU A 47 -23.33 1.12 10.86
N PRO A 48 -23.81 2.33 10.53
CA PRO A 48 -24.34 2.62 9.21
C PRO A 48 -23.29 2.30 8.12
N GLY A 49 -23.71 1.76 6.98
CA GLY A 49 -22.83 1.46 5.84
C GLY A 49 -22.14 0.09 5.86
N GLY A 50 -22.30 -0.73 6.90
CA GLY A 50 -21.73 -2.09 6.91
C GLY A 50 -20.20 -2.12 7.03
N ILE A 51 -19.61 -1.05 7.55
CA ILE A 51 -18.18 -0.93 7.86
C ILE A 51 -17.76 -2.12 8.73
N ARG A 52 -16.88 -2.97 8.21
CA ARG A 52 -16.23 -4.00 9.01
C ARG A 52 -15.37 -3.27 10.04
N SER A 53 -15.78 -3.31 11.30
CA SER A 53 -15.05 -2.63 12.39
C SER A 53 -13.57 -2.96 12.31
N PRO A 54 -12.66 -1.97 12.45
CA PRO A 54 -11.28 -2.28 12.80
C PRO A 54 -11.26 -3.20 14.03
N LEU A 55 -10.27 -4.09 14.08
CA LEU A 55 -10.19 -5.12 15.12
C LEU A 55 -9.96 -4.49 16.50
N THR A 56 -9.38 -3.29 16.50
CA THR A 56 -9.36 -2.37 17.63
C THR A 56 -10.58 -1.45 17.65
N LYS A 57 -11.17 -1.26 18.84
CA LYS A 57 -12.32 -0.36 19.02
C LYS A 57 -11.89 1.11 18.83
N PRO A 58 -12.64 1.93 18.06
CA PRO A 58 -12.46 3.38 18.01
C PRO A 58 -12.55 4.03 19.39
N THR A 59 -11.89 5.18 19.57
CA THR A 59 -11.97 5.99 20.79
C THR A 59 -12.66 7.32 20.50
N MET A 60 -13.03 8.05 21.55
CA MET A 60 -13.39 9.46 21.39
C MET A 60 -12.23 10.26 20.78
N PRO A 61 -12.50 11.29 19.97
CA PRO A 61 -11.49 12.21 19.47
C PRO A 61 -10.83 13.00 20.62
N ALA A 62 -9.65 13.57 20.34
CA ALA A 62 -9.00 14.52 21.23
C ALA A 62 -9.00 15.91 20.56
N PRO A 63 -9.21 17.01 21.31
CA PRO A 63 -9.05 18.35 20.75
C PRO A 63 -7.62 18.56 20.23
N LEU A 64 -7.51 18.89 18.94
CA LEU A 64 -6.25 19.15 18.24
C LEU A 64 -6.03 20.65 18.05
N ASP A 65 -4.80 21.09 18.32
CA ASP A 65 -4.32 22.44 18.03
C ASP A 65 -3.82 22.52 16.57
N ARG A 66 -3.17 21.44 16.06
CA ARG A 66 -2.78 21.24 14.66
C ARG A 66 -2.28 19.81 14.39
N PHE A 67 -2.28 19.39 13.13
CA PHE A 67 -1.54 18.22 12.66
C PHE A 67 0.00 18.47 12.66
N ILE A 68 0.82 17.41 12.78
CA ILE A 68 2.30 17.50 12.68
C ILE A 68 2.75 17.09 11.28
N GLN A 69 3.44 17.99 10.58
CA GLN A 69 3.77 17.82 9.18
C GLN A 69 5.03 16.93 8.97
N PRO A 70 5.11 16.12 7.90
CA PRO A 70 6.25 15.24 7.65
C PRO A 70 7.63 15.93 7.59
N TRP A 71 7.67 17.22 7.23
CA TRP A 71 8.90 18.02 7.14
C TRP A 71 9.34 18.69 8.46
N GLU A 72 8.59 18.51 9.54
CA GLU A 72 9.00 18.94 10.88
C GLU A 72 10.15 18.07 11.44
N PRO A 73 10.87 18.53 12.47
CA PRO A 73 11.92 17.74 13.10
C PRO A 73 11.38 16.43 13.71
N GLN A 74 12.16 15.36 13.57
CA GLN A 74 11.82 13.98 13.93
C GLN A 74 12.84 13.44 14.95
N ARG A 75 12.35 12.67 15.92
CA ARG A 75 13.14 12.07 16.99
C ARG A 75 13.82 10.77 16.56
N ALA A 76 13.13 9.95 15.76
CA ALA A 76 13.58 8.62 15.36
C ALA A 76 12.90 8.13 14.07
N LEU A 77 13.63 7.29 13.34
CA LEU A 77 13.10 6.47 12.25
C LEU A 77 12.51 5.19 12.83
N VAL A 78 11.40 4.71 12.30
CA VAL A 78 10.79 3.42 12.61
C VAL A 78 10.73 2.58 11.35
N VAL A 79 11.10 1.31 11.47
CA VAL A 79 10.91 0.27 10.44
C VAL A 79 10.28 -0.98 11.07
N ALA A 80 9.72 -1.86 10.25
CA ALA A 80 9.21 -3.15 10.70
C ALA A 80 9.89 -4.31 9.96
N LEU A 81 10.12 -5.43 10.65
CA LEU A 81 10.65 -6.66 10.09
C LEU A 81 9.81 -7.86 10.53
N THR A 82 9.68 -8.87 9.67
CA THR A 82 8.91 -10.10 9.95
C THR A 82 9.69 -11.35 9.55
N PRO A 83 9.43 -12.52 10.16
CA PRO A 83 10.08 -13.77 9.77
C PRO A 83 9.77 -14.17 8.31
N SER A 84 8.54 -13.92 7.85
CA SER A 84 8.11 -14.19 6.48
C SER A 84 8.91 -13.35 5.47
N PHE A 85 9.09 -12.06 5.73
CA PHE A 85 9.89 -11.18 4.87
C PHE A 85 11.35 -11.61 4.81
N LEU A 86 11.98 -11.87 5.96
CA LEU A 86 13.38 -12.31 6.02
C LEU A 86 13.62 -13.69 5.38
N THR A 87 12.59 -14.56 5.34
CA THR A 87 12.65 -15.87 4.69
C THR A 87 12.43 -15.77 3.18
N ASN A 88 11.48 -14.94 2.74
CA ASN A 88 11.04 -14.87 1.35
C ASN A 88 11.87 -13.88 0.50
N GLN A 89 12.49 -12.88 1.13
CA GLN A 89 13.31 -11.83 0.48
C GLN A 89 14.59 -11.56 1.28
N PRO A 90 15.49 -12.55 1.42
CA PRO A 90 16.74 -12.39 2.17
C PRO A 90 17.64 -11.28 1.59
N GLU A 91 17.54 -10.98 0.30
CA GLU A 91 18.26 -9.89 -0.38
C GLU A 91 17.79 -8.48 0.05
N SER A 92 16.50 -8.31 0.38
CA SER A 92 15.94 -7.04 0.88
C SER A 92 16.62 -6.59 2.17
N LEU A 93 17.14 -7.53 2.96
CA LEU A 93 17.84 -7.24 4.21
C LEU A 93 19.10 -6.38 4.02
N GLN A 94 19.75 -6.44 2.85
CA GLN A 94 20.87 -5.55 2.54
C GLN A 94 20.40 -4.11 2.29
N THR A 95 19.19 -3.92 1.76
CA THR A 95 18.55 -2.60 1.63
C THR A 95 18.26 -2.01 3.01
N TYR A 96 17.72 -2.79 3.95
CA TYR A 96 17.51 -2.32 5.34
C TYR A 96 18.84 -1.94 6.05
N LEU A 97 19.90 -2.73 5.89
CA LEU A 97 21.21 -2.39 6.46
C LEU A 97 21.77 -1.08 5.86
N ASN A 98 21.57 -0.83 4.57
CA ASN A 98 21.97 0.41 3.91
C ASN A 98 21.14 1.61 4.40
N LEU A 99 19.82 1.44 4.55
CA LEU A 99 18.94 2.41 5.18
C LEU A 99 19.40 2.75 6.61
N PHE A 100 19.77 1.76 7.43
CA PHE A 100 20.24 2.00 8.79
C PHE A 100 21.56 2.78 8.82
N ARG A 101 22.51 2.46 7.94
CA ARG A 101 23.78 3.21 7.79
C ARG A 101 23.55 4.68 7.44
N ILE A 102 22.56 4.98 6.61
CA ILE A 102 22.18 6.35 6.26
C ILE A 102 21.48 7.02 7.46
N ALA A 103 20.38 6.44 7.94
CA ALA A 103 19.49 7.04 8.94
C ALA A 103 20.16 7.30 10.29
N ALA A 104 21.07 6.42 10.74
CA ALA A 104 21.79 6.58 12.00
C ALA A 104 22.61 7.87 12.08
N ARG A 105 23.01 8.45 10.93
CA ARG A 105 23.70 9.75 10.80
C ARG A 105 22.80 10.97 11.09
N TYR A 106 21.50 10.76 11.32
CA TYR A 106 20.51 11.82 11.53
C TYR A 106 19.72 11.58 12.83
N MET A 107 19.25 10.36 13.09
CA MET A 107 18.39 10.05 14.25
C MET A 107 18.60 8.63 14.79
N ASP A 108 17.94 8.31 15.91
CA ASP A 108 17.85 6.92 16.40
C ASP A 108 16.94 6.10 15.47
N ILE A 109 17.10 4.77 15.46
CA ILE A 109 16.31 3.84 14.66
C ILE A 109 15.57 2.89 15.59
N LEU A 110 14.25 2.78 15.42
CA LEU A 110 13.42 1.79 16.06
C LEU A 110 13.10 0.67 15.05
N VAL A 111 13.38 -0.57 15.42
CA VAL A 111 13.07 -1.74 14.61
C VAL A 111 11.95 -2.50 15.32
N VAL A 112 10.75 -2.46 14.76
CA VAL A 112 9.61 -3.26 15.20
C VAL A 112 9.84 -4.71 14.79
N VAL A 113 9.71 -5.62 15.75
CA VAL A 113 9.86 -7.06 15.56
C VAL A 113 8.79 -7.83 16.35
N PRO A 114 8.33 -9.01 15.89
CA PRO A 114 7.34 -9.76 16.63
C PRO A 114 7.91 -10.31 17.93
N PHE A 115 7.24 -10.08 19.06
CA PHE A 115 7.71 -10.48 20.39
C PHE A 115 7.80 -12.01 20.55
N ASP A 116 7.01 -12.77 19.79
CA ASP A 116 7.03 -14.23 19.74
C ASP A 116 8.11 -14.79 18.80
N ARG A 117 8.86 -13.90 18.11
CA ARG A 117 9.85 -14.24 17.07
C ARG A 117 11.23 -13.61 17.31
N PRO A 118 11.90 -13.96 18.43
CA PRO A 118 13.21 -13.42 18.75
C PRO A 118 14.28 -13.70 17.67
N GLU A 119 14.08 -14.69 16.80
CA GLU A 119 14.95 -14.97 15.65
C GLU A 119 15.12 -13.76 14.72
N VAL A 120 14.11 -12.89 14.56
CA VAL A 120 14.17 -11.68 13.74
C VAL A 120 15.20 -10.69 14.32
N GLN A 121 15.12 -10.42 15.61
CA GLN A 121 16.06 -9.58 16.33
C GLN A 121 17.49 -10.16 16.30
N VAL A 122 17.63 -11.48 16.52
CA VAL A 122 18.91 -12.16 16.50
C VAL A 122 19.58 -12.07 15.12
N GLN A 123 18.82 -12.23 14.02
CA GLN A 123 19.36 -12.09 12.67
C GLN A 123 19.91 -10.67 12.41
N VAL A 124 19.15 -9.63 12.77
CA VAL A 124 19.61 -8.23 12.64
C VAL A 124 20.90 -8.00 13.43
N VAL A 125 20.95 -8.42 14.70
CA VAL A 125 22.14 -8.27 15.55
C VAL A 125 23.34 -9.05 15.00
N GLN A 126 23.13 -10.26 14.47
CA GLN A 126 24.19 -11.07 13.84
C GLN A 126 24.73 -10.41 12.57
N LEU A 127 23.89 -9.75 11.77
CA LEU A 127 24.34 -9.06 10.55
C LEU A 127 25.16 -7.81 10.87
N LEU A 128 24.72 -7.01 11.85
CA LEU A 128 25.50 -5.90 12.43
C LEU A 128 26.79 -6.38 13.12
N ALA A 129 26.94 -7.68 13.39
CA ALA A 129 28.16 -8.29 13.92
C ALA A 129 29.12 -8.82 12.85
N LYS A 130 28.66 -9.05 11.61
CA LYS A 130 29.52 -9.50 10.50
C LYS A 130 30.41 -8.39 9.94
N ASN A 131 30.06 -7.12 10.15
CA ASN A 131 30.80 -5.97 9.65
C ASN A 131 31.18 -5.03 10.80
N PRO A 132 32.47 -4.90 11.16
CA PRO A 132 32.93 -3.99 12.20
C PRO A 132 32.53 -2.52 11.99
N ALA A 133 32.36 -2.06 10.74
CA ALA A 133 31.90 -0.70 10.46
C ALA A 133 30.47 -0.43 10.93
N ASP A 134 29.65 -1.47 11.14
CA ASP A 134 28.27 -1.37 11.61
C ASP A 134 28.15 -1.44 13.15
N GLU A 135 29.25 -1.59 13.90
CA GLU A 135 29.24 -1.67 15.36
C GLU A 135 28.58 -0.44 16.01
N ALA A 136 28.85 0.75 15.48
CA ALA A 136 28.25 2.00 15.94
C ALA A 136 26.71 2.04 15.77
N LEU A 137 26.15 1.28 14.82
CA LEU A 137 24.70 1.22 14.61
C LEU A 137 23.98 0.54 15.76
N ARG A 138 24.65 -0.36 16.50
CA ARG A 138 24.05 -1.06 17.67
C ARG A 138 23.63 -0.11 18.79
N ASN A 139 24.29 1.04 18.90
CA ASN A 139 23.94 2.08 19.88
C ASN A 139 22.83 3.03 19.39
N ARG A 140 22.48 2.95 18.10
CA ARG A 140 21.46 3.78 17.44
C ARG A 140 20.17 3.01 17.17
N ILE A 141 20.26 1.70 16.99
CA ILE A 141 19.13 0.78 16.81
C ILE A 141 18.58 0.36 18.16
N ARG A 142 17.26 0.46 18.33
CA ARG A 142 16.50 -0.08 19.47
C ARG A 142 15.38 -0.96 18.93
N PHE A 143 15.09 -2.06 19.61
CA PHE A 143 14.01 -2.96 19.20
C PHE A 143 12.71 -2.60 19.93
N VAL A 144 11.61 -2.59 19.18
CA VAL A 144 10.24 -2.46 19.72
C VAL A 144 9.58 -3.81 19.53
N ALA A 145 9.44 -4.57 20.62
CA ALA A 145 8.75 -5.84 20.60
C ALA A 145 7.23 -5.59 20.56
N ALA A 146 6.59 -5.96 19.45
CA ALA A 146 5.16 -5.80 19.21
C ALA A 146 4.60 -7.09 18.58
N THR A 147 3.35 -7.10 18.14
CA THR A 147 2.97 -7.92 17.00
C THR A 147 3.22 -7.11 15.72
N ASN A 148 3.55 -7.76 14.61
CA ASN A 148 3.44 -7.22 13.26
C ASN A 148 3.47 -8.38 12.25
N SER A 149 2.77 -8.21 11.14
CA SER A 149 2.58 -9.22 10.09
C SER A 149 3.18 -8.82 8.75
N THR A 150 3.33 -7.51 8.52
CA THR A 150 4.00 -6.93 7.34
C THR A 150 5.23 -6.10 7.73
N VAL A 151 5.98 -5.66 6.71
CA VAL A 151 7.10 -4.71 6.85
C VAL A 151 6.74 -3.27 6.48
N TRP A 152 5.49 -3.04 6.04
CA TRP A 152 5.02 -1.76 5.53
C TRP A 152 4.66 -0.81 6.66
N ALA A 153 5.70 -0.41 7.40
CA ALA A 153 5.60 0.42 8.59
C ALA A 153 4.88 1.75 8.31
N ARG A 154 4.89 2.25 7.08
CA ARG A 154 4.15 3.45 6.66
C ARG A 154 2.64 3.32 6.88
N ASP A 155 2.10 2.16 6.56
CA ASP A 155 0.67 1.98 6.32
C ASP A 155 -0.13 1.97 7.62
N TYR A 156 0.39 1.26 8.62
CA TYR A 156 -0.32 0.97 9.87
C TYR A 156 0.27 1.66 11.11
N LEU A 157 1.41 2.36 10.99
CA LEU A 157 1.93 3.18 12.08
C LEU A 157 1.24 4.55 12.10
N PRO A 158 1.06 5.14 13.29
CA PRO A 158 0.10 6.20 13.53
C PRO A 158 0.47 7.53 12.87
N GLN A 159 -0.53 8.34 12.57
CA GLN A 159 -0.31 9.76 12.31
C GLN A 159 -0.10 10.52 13.65
N TYR A 160 0.46 11.73 13.62
CA TYR A 160 0.69 12.53 14.83
C TYR A 160 0.13 13.95 14.71
N ALA A 161 -0.42 14.45 15.81
CA ALA A 161 -0.93 15.80 15.96
C ALA A 161 -0.50 16.39 17.31
N LEU A 162 -0.55 17.71 17.43
CA LEU A 162 -0.49 18.40 18.72
C LEU A 162 -1.91 18.69 19.18
N GLY A 163 -2.25 18.24 20.38
CA GLY A 163 -3.48 18.62 21.07
C GLY A 163 -3.22 19.56 22.23
N ALA A 164 -4.32 20.04 22.82
CA ALA A 164 -4.33 21.11 23.82
C ALA A 164 -3.18 21.05 24.86
N LYS A 165 -2.57 22.21 25.10
CA LYS A 165 -1.36 22.40 25.93
C LYS A 165 -0.10 21.72 25.36
N GLY A 166 -0.05 21.51 24.05
CA GLY A 166 1.09 20.88 23.36
C GLY A 166 1.27 19.40 23.71
N ARG A 167 0.21 18.69 24.12
CA ARG A 167 0.23 17.24 24.32
C ARG A 167 0.36 16.55 22.97
N LEU A 168 1.23 15.54 22.87
CA LEU A 168 1.33 14.74 21.64
C LEU A 168 0.07 13.86 21.53
N VAL A 169 -0.61 13.92 20.40
CA VAL A 169 -1.70 13.01 20.05
C VAL A 169 -1.22 12.09 18.94
N MET A 170 -1.46 10.80 19.13
CA MET A 170 -1.10 9.74 18.22
C MET A 170 -2.40 9.13 17.68
N LEU A 171 -2.59 9.23 16.36
CA LEU A 171 -3.79 8.87 15.63
C LEU A 171 -3.58 7.48 15.01
N ASP A 172 -4.27 6.50 15.55
CA ASP A 172 -4.15 5.08 15.29
C ASP A 172 -5.34 4.64 14.44
N SER A 173 -5.22 4.90 13.13
CA SER A 173 -6.21 4.55 12.10
C SER A 173 -6.21 3.05 11.87
N GLY A 174 -7.38 2.47 11.58
CA GLY A 174 -7.51 1.04 11.37
C GLY A 174 -6.78 0.58 10.09
N ARG A 175 -6.10 -0.56 10.15
CA ARG A 175 -5.53 -1.19 8.94
C ARG A 175 -6.43 -2.31 8.43
N ILE A 176 -6.82 -2.26 7.15
CA ILE A 176 -7.48 -3.38 6.47
C ILE A 176 -6.70 -3.74 5.21
N ASP A 177 -5.93 -4.83 5.27
CA ASP A 177 -5.30 -5.39 4.08
C ASP A 177 -6.35 -6.09 3.20
N PHE A 178 -6.80 -5.36 2.17
CA PHE A 178 -7.64 -5.84 1.08
C PHE A 178 -6.85 -6.45 -0.08
N THR A 179 -5.50 -6.36 -0.08
CA THR A 179 -4.63 -6.89 -1.16
C THR A 179 -4.43 -8.41 -1.08
N ALA A 180 -5.08 -9.06 -0.10
CA ALA A 180 -5.14 -10.51 0.01
C ALA A 180 -5.55 -11.13 -1.33
N ASP A 181 -4.59 -11.86 -1.91
CA ASP A 181 -4.59 -12.36 -3.28
C ASP A 181 -5.96 -12.95 -3.66
N PRO A 182 -6.62 -12.44 -4.73
CA PRO A 182 -7.83 -13.06 -5.27
C PRO A 182 -7.63 -14.55 -5.59
N THR A 183 -6.39 -15.00 -5.82
CA THR A 183 -6.01 -16.41 -5.95
C THR A 183 -5.96 -17.14 -4.61
N GLU A 184 -5.54 -16.51 -3.49
CA GLU A 184 -5.72 -17.09 -2.14
C GLU A 184 -7.21 -17.29 -1.86
N ALA A 185 -8.07 -16.33 -2.25
CA ALA A 185 -9.54 -16.45 -2.18
C ALA A 185 -10.13 -17.49 -3.16
N LEU A 186 -9.69 -17.55 -4.43
CA LEU A 186 -10.13 -18.57 -5.41
C LEU A 186 -9.70 -19.98 -5.00
N ASN A 187 -8.52 -20.12 -4.38
CA ASN A 187 -8.04 -21.38 -3.83
C ASN A 187 -8.96 -21.91 -2.71
N LEU A 188 -9.66 -21.04 -1.96
CA LEU A 188 -10.70 -21.46 -0.99
C LEU A 188 -11.89 -22.13 -1.67
N PHE A 189 -12.27 -21.68 -2.87
CA PHE A 189 -13.38 -22.26 -3.63
C PHE A 189 -12.96 -23.46 -4.49
N SER A 190 -11.66 -23.57 -4.81
CA SER A 190 -11.12 -24.55 -5.75
C SER A 190 -10.49 -25.77 -5.07
N ASN A 191 -10.06 -25.67 -3.81
CA ASN A 191 -9.41 -26.75 -3.08
C ASN A 191 -10.27 -27.22 -1.88
N PRO A 192 -10.93 -28.40 -1.96
CA PRO A 192 -11.83 -28.88 -0.91
C PRO A 192 -11.11 -29.25 0.41
N ASP A 193 -9.78 -29.37 0.41
CA ASP A 193 -8.98 -29.68 1.61
C ASP A 193 -8.55 -28.42 2.38
N VAL A 194 -8.73 -27.21 1.82
CA VAL A 194 -8.41 -25.95 2.50
C VAL A 194 -9.60 -25.53 3.35
N ASN A 195 -9.53 -25.75 4.65
CA ASN A 195 -10.54 -25.27 5.59
C ASN A 195 -10.65 -23.72 5.53
N PRO A 196 -11.77 -23.14 5.03
CA PRO A 196 -11.87 -21.70 4.81
C PRO A 196 -11.74 -20.90 6.11
N SER A 197 -12.18 -21.47 7.24
CA SER A 197 -12.05 -20.80 8.55
C SER A 197 -10.59 -20.59 8.93
N ALA A 198 -9.70 -21.55 8.67
CA ALA A 198 -8.30 -21.47 9.06
C ALA A 198 -7.51 -20.41 8.26
N THR A 199 -7.89 -20.14 7.01
CA THR A 199 -7.29 -19.05 6.22
C THR A 199 -7.88 -17.70 6.59
N TYR A 200 -9.21 -17.61 6.78
CA TYR A 200 -9.85 -16.40 7.30
C TYR A 200 -9.29 -15.99 8.67
N TYR A 201 -9.11 -16.93 9.61
CA TYR A 201 -8.45 -16.66 10.89
C TYR A 201 -7.00 -16.21 10.74
N ARG A 202 -6.24 -16.71 9.76
CA ARG A 202 -4.87 -16.24 9.49
C ARG A 202 -4.85 -14.81 8.94
N GLN A 203 -5.77 -14.44 8.04
CA GLN A 203 -5.89 -13.06 7.57
C GLN A 203 -6.33 -12.12 8.71
N LEU A 204 -7.30 -12.54 9.53
CA LEU A 204 -7.71 -11.81 10.73
C LEU A 204 -6.54 -11.61 11.71
N GLN A 205 -5.70 -12.64 11.90
CA GLN A 205 -4.49 -12.56 12.73
C GLN A 205 -3.39 -11.66 12.13
N ARG A 206 -3.22 -11.63 10.80
CA ARG A 206 -2.32 -10.68 10.12
C ARG A 206 -2.77 -9.24 10.39
N ASN A 207 -4.03 -8.94 10.06
CA ASN A 207 -4.60 -7.60 10.25
C ASN A 207 -4.55 -7.19 11.73
N LEU A 208 -4.91 -8.09 12.67
CA LEU A 208 -4.79 -7.83 14.11
C LEU A 208 -3.36 -7.50 14.52
N GLY A 209 -2.38 -8.20 13.94
CA GLY A 209 -0.96 -8.02 14.24
C GLY A 209 -0.48 -6.61 13.94
N ASP A 210 -0.83 -6.08 12.77
CA ASP A 210 -0.49 -4.71 12.37
C ASP A 210 -1.30 -3.68 13.18
N ASP A 211 -2.63 -3.85 13.28
CA ASP A 211 -3.62 -2.94 13.91
C ASP A 211 -3.39 -2.68 15.42
N VAL A 212 -2.67 -3.56 16.12
CA VAL A 212 -2.26 -3.31 17.53
C VAL A 212 -0.84 -2.79 17.69
N THR A 213 0.00 -2.79 16.64
CA THR A 213 1.38 -2.30 16.70
C THR A 213 1.48 -0.86 17.22
N PRO A 214 0.61 0.07 16.80
CA PRO A 214 0.64 1.45 17.32
C PRO A 214 0.51 1.50 18.84
N ALA A 215 -0.29 0.63 19.47
CA ALA A 215 -0.38 0.60 20.94
C ALA A 215 0.95 0.20 21.61
N TYR A 216 1.72 -0.72 21.03
CA TYR A 216 3.08 -1.05 21.48
C TYR A 216 4.05 0.13 21.28
N LEU A 217 3.97 0.82 20.14
CA LEU A 217 4.79 1.99 19.85
C LEU A 217 4.47 3.16 20.80
N ALA A 218 3.20 3.42 21.07
CA ALA A 218 2.74 4.40 22.07
C ALA A 218 3.29 4.10 23.46
N SER A 219 3.28 2.82 23.86
CA SER A 219 3.89 2.38 25.12
C SER A 219 5.38 2.68 25.14
N PHE A 220 6.11 2.28 24.10
CA PHE A 220 7.55 2.54 23.97
C PHE A 220 7.89 4.03 24.05
N ILE A 221 7.15 4.89 23.34
CA ILE A 221 7.36 6.35 23.32
C ILE A 221 7.15 6.94 24.73
N ARG A 222 6.06 6.56 25.42
CA ARG A 222 5.78 7.01 26.79
C ARG A 222 6.87 6.60 27.77
N THR A 223 7.41 5.38 27.68
CA THR A 223 8.44 4.90 28.63
C THR A 223 9.85 5.40 28.31
N ASN A 224 10.24 5.40 27.03
CA ASN A 224 11.63 5.64 26.62
C ASN A 224 11.92 7.10 26.25
N TYR A 225 10.94 7.82 25.68
CA TYR A 225 11.07 9.24 25.36
C TYR A 225 10.34 10.15 26.36
N ARG A 226 9.50 9.57 27.25
CA ARG A 226 8.74 10.29 28.28
C ARG A 226 7.84 11.39 27.70
N TYR A 227 7.32 11.17 26.49
CA TYR A 227 6.38 12.10 25.87
C TYR A 227 5.01 12.01 26.55
N ASN A 228 4.36 13.15 26.77
CA ASN A 228 2.97 13.21 27.18
C ASN A 228 2.11 12.89 25.95
N LEU A 229 1.81 11.60 25.77
CA LEU A 229 1.17 11.05 24.57
C LEU A 229 -0.23 10.51 24.88
N GLN A 230 -1.25 11.02 24.18
CA GLN A 230 -2.58 10.42 24.09
C GLN A 230 -2.65 9.57 22.82
N LEU A 231 -3.22 8.36 22.93
CA LEU A 231 -3.57 7.52 21.79
C LEU A 231 -5.06 7.73 21.47
N VAL A 232 -5.39 7.93 20.21
CA VAL A 232 -6.75 8.12 19.70
C VAL A 232 -6.93 7.21 18.49
N ARG A 233 -8.08 6.54 18.37
CA ARG A 233 -8.41 5.63 17.27
C ARG A 233 -9.59 6.17 16.47
N PRO A 234 -9.35 6.79 15.29
CA PRO A 234 -10.41 7.20 14.39
C PRO A 234 -11.16 5.99 13.81
N PRO A 235 -12.47 6.11 13.50
CA PRO A 235 -13.27 5.00 12.98
C PRO A 235 -13.11 4.81 11.46
N ILE A 236 -11.88 4.90 10.94
CA ILE A 236 -11.56 4.85 9.50
C ILE A 236 -10.51 3.78 9.21
N ALA A 237 -10.61 3.14 8.05
CA ALA A 237 -9.54 2.33 7.47
C ALA A 237 -8.65 3.24 6.60
N LEU A 238 -7.38 3.39 6.95
CA LEU A 238 -6.49 4.34 6.27
C LEU A 238 -5.04 3.85 6.31
N ASP A 239 -4.46 3.61 5.14
CA ASP A 239 -3.02 3.37 5.02
C ASP A 239 -2.27 4.72 5.02
N GLY A 240 -1.24 4.86 5.86
CA GLY A 240 -0.43 6.08 5.95
C GLY A 240 0.39 6.44 4.69
N GLY A 241 0.45 5.58 3.67
CA GLY A 241 1.00 5.88 2.34
C GLY A 241 0.00 6.61 1.43
N ASP A 242 -1.28 6.59 1.82
CA ASP A 242 -2.39 7.23 1.11
C ASP A 242 -2.93 8.48 1.83
N PHE A 243 -2.23 8.94 2.86
CA PHE A 243 -2.58 10.12 3.65
C PHE A 243 -1.52 11.21 3.46
N ILE A 244 -1.84 12.24 2.69
CA ILE A 244 -0.87 13.31 2.35
C ILE A 244 -1.38 14.67 2.83
N THR A 245 -0.72 15.25 3.83
CA THR A 245 -1.02 16.60 4.31
C THR A 245 -0.23 17.65 3.56
N LEU A 246 -0.87 18.77 3.22
CA LEU A 246 -0.25 19.85 2.43
C LEU A 246 0.20 21.04 3.28
N GLY A 247 0.09 20.93 4.61
CA GLY A 247 0.13 22.08 5.50
C GLY A 247 -1.28 22.62 5.76
N GLY A 248 -1.40 23.53 6.73
CA GLY A 248 -2.71 24.10 7.11
C GLY A 248 -3.77 23.05 7.49
N ASP A 249 -4.97 23.22 6.94
CA ASP A 249 -6.16 22.39 7.18
C ASP A 249 -6.42 21.34 6.07
N ASP A 250 -5.56 21.25 5.05
CA ASP A 250 -5.83 20.49 3.81
C ASP A 250 -5.19 19.09 3.83
N VAL A 251 -5.96 18.08 3.38
CA VAL A 251 -5.50 16.69 3.21
C VAL A 251 -5.87 16.14 1.85
N ILE A 252 -4.97 15.35 1.26
CA ILE A 252 -5.24 14.54 0.07
C ILE A 252 -5.28 13.06 0.47
N LEU A 253 -6.31 12.38 -0.01
CA LEU A 253 -6.52 10.92 0.07
C LEU A 253 -6.70 10.36 -1.34
N SER A 254 -6.53 9.05 -1.57
CA SER A 254 -6.97 8.48 -2.85
C SER A 254 -8.48 8.29 -2.91
N GLN A 255 -9.00 8.19 -4.13
CA GLN A 255 -10.32 7.61 -4.37
C GLN A 255 -10.46 6.16 -3.86
N SER A 256 -9.36 5.40 -3.68
CA SER A 256 -9.41 4.06 -3.07
C SER A 256 -9.69 4.12 -1.57
N THR A 257 -9.11 5.07 -0.83
CA THR A 257 -9.50 5.31 0.58
C THR A 257 -10.98 5.65 0.71
N LEU A 258 -11.54 6.49 -0.18
CA LEU A 258 -12.98 6.76 -0.23
C LEU A 258 -13.79 5.47 -0.45
N ARG A 259 -13.42 4.65 -1.45
CA ARG A 259 -14.09 3.37 -1.76
C ARG A 259 -14.02 2.36 -0.61
N PHE A 260 -12.85 2.19 0.01
CA PHE A 260 -12.66 1.20 1.10
C PHE A 260 -13.44 1.54 2.38
N ASN A 261 -13.78 2.82 2.57
CA ASN A 261 -14.58 3.30 3.69
C ASN A 261 -16.07 3.49 3.34
N GLY A 262 -16.54 2.89 2.23
CA GLY A 262 -17.97 2.82 1.87
C GLY A 262 -18.43 3.84 0.82
N GLY A 263 -17.55 4.76 0.39
CA GLY A 263 -17.84 5.71 -0.69
C GLY A 263 -18.54 7.01 -0.26
N GLU A 264 -18.83 7.20 1.03
CA GLU A 264 -19.52 8.37 1.56
C GLU A 264 -18.54 9.49 1.93
N ASP A 265 -18.46 10.53 1.09
CA ASP A 265 -17.53 11.66 1.29
C ASP A 265 -17.77 12.42 2.60
N GLU A 266 -19.03 12.70 2.93
CA GLU A 266 -19.41 13.40 4.17
C GLU A 266 -18.86 12.70 5.42
N PHE A 267 -18.78 11.37 5.41
CA PHE A 267 -18.22 10.59 6.51
C PHE A 267 -16.70 10.77 6.62
N ILE A 268 -15.97 10.72 5.49
CA ILE A 268 -14.51 10.94 5.47
C ILE A 268 -14.20 12.36 5.93
N GLN A 269 -14.89 13.35 5.38
CA GLN A 269 -14.79 14.75 5.75
C GLN A 269 -15.04 14.96 7.26
N GLN A 270 -16.10 14.36 7.82
CA GLN A 270 -16.39 14.44 9.26
C GLN A 270 -15.28 13.79 10.11
N VAL A 271 -14.74 12.64 9.70
CA VAL A 271 -13.65 11.97 10.43
C VAL A 271 -12.37 12.81 10.37
N MET A 272 -12.00 13.35 9.21
CA MET A 272 -10.81 14.20 9.05
C MET A 272 -10.88 15.45 9.92
N GLU A 273 -12.03 16.14 9.94
CA GLU A 273 -12.22 17.31 10.81
C GLU A 273 -12.19 16.93 12.29
N THR A 274 -12.92 15.89 12.68
CA THR A 274 -13.13 15.52 14.09
C THR A 274 -11.91 14.87 14.73
N TYR A 275 -11.15 14.05 13.98
CA TYR A 275 -10.04 13.24 14.52
C TYR A 275 -8.66 13.72 14.11
N PHE A 276 -8.51 14.36 12.93
CA PHE A 276 -7.22 14.82 12.41
C PHE A 276 -7.09 16.35 12.47
N GLY A 277 -8.20 17.08 12.65
CA GLY A 277 -8.25 18.54 12.67
C GLY A 277 -8.13 19.17 11.28
N LEU A 278 -8.36 18.38 10.22
CA LEU A 278 -8.17 18.75 8.83
C LEU A 278 -9.56 18.99 8.19
N LYS A 279 -9.76 20.17 7.61
CA LYS A 279 -11.09 20.68 7.24
C LYS A 279 -11.42 20.53 5.77
N HIS A 280 -10.45 20.27 4.90
CA HIS A 280 -10.70 20.11 3.46
C HIS A 280 -10.07 18.82 2.97
N VAL A 281 -10.92 17.87 2.56
CA VAL A 281 -10.50 16.61 1.95
C VAL A 281 -10.50 16.76 0.43
N HIS A 282 -9.39 16.35 -0.19
CA HIS A 282 -9.23 16.30 -1.63
C HIS A 282 -8.92 14.86 -2.07
N TYR A 283 -9.42 14.46 -3.23
CA TYR A 283 -9.19 13.12 -3.77
C TYR A 283 -8.38 13.15 -5.06
N LEU A 284 -7.38 12.26 -5.15
CA LEU A 284 -6.64 12.00 -6.37
C LEU A 284 -6.84 10.54 -6.85
N GLU A 285 -6.63 10.31 -8.14
CA GLU A 285 -6.62 8.98 -8.73
C GLU A 285 -5.31 8.25 -8.42
N THR A 286 -5.38 6.94 -8.16
CA THR A 286 -4.20 6.07 -7.98
C THR A 286 -3.68 5.59 -9.33
N LEU A 287 -2.46 5.03 -9.33
CA LEU A 287 -1.89 4.43 -10.53
C LEU A 287 -2.71 3.19 -10.94
N PRO A 288 -3.01 3.01 -12.25
CA PRO A 288 -3.92 1.97 -12.72
C PRO A 288 -3.34 0.55 -12.69
N GLY A 289 -4.21 -0.44 -12.88
CA GLY A 289 -3.86 -1.86 -12.81
C GLY A 289 -3.86 -2.41 -11.38
N TYR A 290 -3.51 -3.68 -11.22
CA TYR A 290 -3.39 -4.30 -9.89
C TYR A 290 -2.02 -3.94 -9.29
N THR A 291 -2.01 -2.91 -8.46
CA THR A 291 -0.83 -2.32 -7.81
C THR A 291 -1.19 -1.86 -6.39
N ILE A 292 -0.25 -1.23 -5.69
CA ILE A 292 -0.52 -0.46 -4.48
C ILE A 292 -1.27 0.84 -4.81
N ASP A 293 -2.35 1.10 -4.06
CA ASP A 293 -3.26 2.24 -4.22
C ASP A 293 -2.83 3.45 -3.37
N HIS A 294 -1.54 3.81 -3.37
CA HIS A 294 -0.98 4.85 -2.49
C HIS A 294 -0.53 6.11 -3.25
N LEU A 295 -0.92 7.28 -2.74
CA LEU A 295 -0.51 8.58 -3.29
C LEU A 295 0.97 8.93 -3.07
N ASP A 296 1.68 8.30 -2.13
CA ASP A 296 3.13 8.50 -1.93
C ASP A 296 4.00 7.98 -3.10
N PHE A 297 3.40 7.32 -4.11
CA PHE A 297 4.03 7.04 -5.40
C PHE A 297 3.96 8.22 -6.39
N ILE A 298 2.96 9.09 -6.21
CA ILE A 298 2.54 10.14 -7.14
C ILE A 298 3.01 11.53 -6.68
N LEU A 299 3.02 11.80 -5.37
CA LEU A 299 3.46 13.09 -4.83
C LEU A 299 4.17 13.00 -3.47
N MET A 300 5.01 13.99 -3.20
CA MET A 300 5.69 14.18 -1.92
C MET A 300 5.70 15.68 -1.57
N PRO A 301 4.98 16.13 -0.53
CA PRO A 301 5.12 17.47 0.02
C PRO A 301 6.53 17.70 0.58
N ALA A 302 7.15 18.83 0.23
CA ALA A 302 8.43 19.24 0.78
C ALA A 302 8.29 20.23 1.94
N ASP A 303 7.33 21.14 1.82
CA ASP A 303 6.90 22.10 2.84
C ASP A 303 5.49 22.63 2.51
N GLU A 304 4.98 23.57 3.30
CA GLU A 304 3.68 24.24 3.13
C GLU A 304 3.44 24.81 1.73
N SER A 305 4.50 25.11 0.98
CA SER A 305 4.48 25.82 -0.32
C SER A 305 4.95 24.99 -1.51
N THR A 306 5.54 23.81 -1.29
CA THR A 306 6.22 23.03 -2.34
C THR A 306 5.80 21.56 -2.32
N ILE A 307 5.36 21.05 -3.47
CA ILE A 307 5.01 19.63 -3.68
C ILE A 307 5.86 19.09 -4.83
N LEU A 308 6.57 17.98 -4.62
CA LEU A 308 7.13 17.20 -5.72
C LEU A 308 6.04 16.27 -6.28
N ILE A 309 5.94 16.16 -7.61
CA ILE A 309 4.88 15.40 -8.29
C ILE A 309 5.42 14.59 -9.47
N ALA A 310 4.88 13.39 -9.70
CA ALA A 310 5.32 12.49 -10.75
C ALA A 310 4.99 13.04 -12.14
N GLU A 311 5.98 13.03 -13.04
CA GLU A 311 5.71 13.14 -14.49
C GLU A 311 5.36 11.76 -15.06
N PRO A 312 4.52 11.70 -16.13
CA PRO A 312 4.32 10.50 -16.91
C PRO A 312 5.63 9.81 -17.30
N PRO A 313 5.72 8.47 -17.16
CA PRO A 313 6.89 7.72 -17.58
C PRO A 313 7.06 7.79 -19.10
N PRO A 314 8.29 7.63 -19.64
CA PRO A 314 8.50 7.61 -21.07
C PRO A 314 7.82 6.39 -21.70
N LYS A 315 7.20 6.58 -22.87
CA LYS A 315 6.65 5.47 -23.64
C LYS A 315 7.80 4.66 -24.22
N MET A 316 7.77 3.36 -23.96
CA MET A 316 8.75 2.39 -24.47
C MET A 316 8.03 1.47 -25.48
N ASP A 317 8.71 1.04 -26.54
CA ASP A 317 8.11 0.13 -27.54
C ASP A 317 7.84 -1.25 -26.92
N SER A 318 6.59 -1.75 -26.98
CA SER A 318 6.20 -3.08 -26.48
C SER A 318 5.44 -3.87 -27.55
N PRO A 319 5.65 -5.20 -27.68
CA PRO A 319 4.74 -6.05 -28.42
C PRO A 319 3.41 -6.29 -27.69
N GLN A 320 3.33 -6.01 -26.39
CA GLN A 320 2.14 -6.22 -25.57
C GLN A 320 1.19 -5.02 -25.69
N VAL A 321 -0.06 -5.29 -26.10
CA VAL A 321 -1.07 -4.23 -26.26
C VAL A 321 -1.43 -3.59 -24.92
N TYR A 322 -1.44 -4.38 -23.85
CA TYR A 322 -1.74 -3.91 -22.51
C TYR A 322 -0.74 -2.87 -21.99
N ASP A 323 0.57 -3.01 -22.27
CA ASP A 323 1.59 -2.01 -21.91
C ASP A 323 1.27 -0.63 -22.51
N THR A 324 0.70 -0.59 -23.72
CA THR A 324 0.32 0.66 -24.40
C THR A 324 -0.88 1.30 -23.70
N ILE A 325 -1.91 0.51 -23.40
CA ILE A 325 -3.12 0.97 -22.69
C ILE A 325 -2.74 1.49 -21.30
N LEU A 326 -1.96 0.70 -20.55
CA LEU A 326 -1.50 1.03 -19.20
C LEU A 326 -0.62 2.29 -19.19
N HIS A 327 0.26 2.47 -20.19
CA HIS A 327 1.05 3.68 -20.34
C HIS A 327 0.19 4.93 -20.59
N ASP A 328 -0.80 4.82 -21.48
CA ASP A 328 -1.71 5.92 -21.79
C ASP A 328 -2.60 6.26 -20.58
N GLU A 329 -3.04 5.27 -19.81
CA GLU A 329 -3.83 5.46 -18.58
C GLU A 329 -3.02 6.08 -17.44
N VAL A 330 -1.78 5.62 -17.19
CA VAL A 330 -0.84 6.26 -16.25
C VAL A 330 -0.57 7.71 -16.64
N THR A 331 -0.37 7.96 -17.94
CA THR A 331 -0.14 9.31 -18.48
C THR A 331 -1.34 10.21 -18.21
N ARG A 332 -2.57 9.70 -18.38
CA ARG A 332 -3.81 10.40 -18.04
C ARG A 332 -3.86 10.71 -16.54
N VAL A 333 -3.81 9.70 -15.68
CA VAL A 333 -3.91 9.84 -14.21
C VAL A 333 -2.94 10.89 -13.67
N LEU A 334 -1.66 10.80 -14.05
CA LEU A 334 -0.63 11.74 -13.58
C LEU A 334 -0.84 13.16 -14.10
N THR A 335 -1.39 13.32 -15.31
CA THR A 335 -1.73 14.62 -15.89
C THR A 335 -2.95 15.24 -15.20
N ASP A 336 -4.01 14.45 -15.00
CA ASP A 336 -5.26 14.89 -14.37
C ASP A 336 -5.02 15.30 -12.90
N ASN A 337 -4.30 14.45 -12.14
CA ASN A 337 -3.90 14.76 -10.76
C ASN A 337 -3.05 16.05 -10.68
N ARG A 338 -2.12 16.26 -11.63
CA ARG A 338 -1.30 17.48 -11.69
C ARG A 338 -2.14 18.71 -11.98
N ASN A 339 -3.09 18.62 -12.92
CA ASN A 339 -3.97 19.72 -13.28
C ASN A 339 -4.86 20.10 -12.10
N TYR A 340 -5.46 19.11 -11.43
CA TYR A 340 -6.25 19.29 -10.22
C TYR A 340 -5.46 20.02 -9.13
N LEU A 341 -4.21 19.60 -8.86
CA LEU A 341 -3.35 20.25 -7.86
C LEU A 341 -2.99 21.69 -8.24
N ALA A 342 -2.75 21.97 -9.53
CA ALA A 342 -2.46 23.32 -10.01
C ALA A 342 -3.68 24.26 -9.94
N GLU A 343 -4.90 23.72 -10.07
CA GLU A 343 -6.16 24.47 -9.97
C GLU A 343 -6.54 24.75 -8.52
N HIS A 344 -6.45 23.75 -7.64
CA HIS A 344 -6.90 23.84 -6.25
C HIS A 344 -5.85 24.44 -5.30
N PHE A 345 -4.56 24.34 -5.65
CA PHE A 345 -3.46 24.90 -4.86
C PHE A 345 -2.54 25.79 -5.72
N PRO A 346 -3.07 26.88 -6.33
CA PRO A 346 -2.32 27.71 -7.29
C PRO A 346 -1.11 28.42 -6.67
N ASP A 347 -1.12 28.63 -5.35
CA ASP A 347 0.00 29.21 -4.59
C ASP A 347 1.11 28.19 -4.25
N LYS A 348 0.86 26.88 -4.45
CA LYS A 348 1.86 25.82 -4.21
C LYS A 348 2.69 25.56 -5.47
N LYS A 349 4.00 25.52 -5.29
CA LYS A 349 4.97 25.19 -6.33
C LYS A 349 5.00 23.69 -6.59
N LEU A 350 4.56 23.27 -7.77
CA LEU A 350 4.64 21.89 -8.22
C LEU A 350 5.98 21.61 -8.92
N ILE A 351 6.86 20.82 -8.30
CA ILE A 351 8.16 20.41 -8.85
C ILE A 351 8.04 19.04 -9.51
N PRO A 352 8.19 18.92 -10.84
CA PRO A 352 8.05 17.64 -11.53
C PRO A 352 9.25 16.72 -11.29
N VAL A 353 8.98 15.44 -11.00
CA VAL A 353 9.97 14.37 -10.84
C VAL A 353 9.67 13.27 -11.86
N PRO A 354 10.62 12.88 -12.74
CA PRO A 354 10.35 11.90 -13.78
C PRO A 354 10.10 10.51 -13.21
N MET A 355 9.04 9.85 -13.64
CA MET A 355 8.81 8.44 -13.30
C MET A 355 9.66 7.52 -14.20
N PRO A 356 10.37 6.51 -13.64
CA PRO A 356 10.96 5.41 -14.39
C PRO A 356 9.98 4.73 -15.37
N PRO A 357 10.47 4.06 -16.43
CA PRO A 357 9.60 3.23 -17.28
C PRO A 357 8.84 2.18 -16.47
N ILE A 358 7.62 1.85 -16.91
CA ILE A 358 6.80 0.80 -16.29
C ILE A 358 7.53 -0.54 -16.43
N ALA A 359 7.71 -1.27 -15.32
CA ALA A 359 8.48 -2.51 -15.28
C ALA A 359 7.74 -3.66 -15.98
N ARG A 360 8.38 -4.29 -16.98
CA ARG A 360 7.72 -5.21 -17.92
C ARG A 360 7.70 -6.65 -17.42
N THR A 361 7.01 -7.52 -18.15
CA THR A 361 7.24 -8.97 -18.05
C THR A 361 8.32 -9.34 -19.06
N PRO A 362 9.49 -9.87 -18.64
CA PRO A 362 10.51 -10.35 -19.57
C PRO A 362 9.93 -11.38 -20.56
N ARG A 363 10.31 -11.31 -21.84
CA ARG A 363 9.78 -12.23 -22.88
C ARG A 363 9.96 -13.71 -22.49
N SER A 364 11.02 -14.06 -21.77
CA SER A 364 11.24 -15.40 -21.22
C SER A 364 10.15 -15.86 -20.24
N GLU A 365 9.62 -14.96 -19.41
CA GLU A 365 8.52 -15.25 -18.48
C GLU A 365 7.18 -15.34 -19.23
N VAL A 366 6.97 -14.48 -20.22
CA VAL A 366 5.79 -14.58 -21.12
C VAL A 366 5.77 -15.93 -21.84
N LEU A 367 6.89 -16.35 -22.42
CA LEU A 367 7.03 -17.65 -23.08
C LEU A 367 6.85 -18.82 -22.11
N LEU A 368 7.33 -18.70 -20.85
CA LEU A 368 7.11 -19.69 -19.81
C LEU A 368 5.62 -19.81 -19.43
N ALA A 369 4.92 -18.70 -19.27
CA ALA A 369 3.49 -18.68 -18.98
C ALA A 369 2.67 -19.30 -20.13
N ILE A 370 2.96 -18.94 -21.39
CA ILE A 370 2.32 -19.53 -22.57
C ILE A 370 2.62 -21.04 -22.64
N ARG A 371 3.85 -21.46 -22.36
CA ARG A 371 4.22 -22.89 -22.29
C ARG A 371 3.42 -23.64 -21.22
N GLN A 372 3.28 -23.07 -20.02
CA GLN A 372 2.47 -23.66 -18.96
C GLN A 372 1.01 -23.79 -19.37
N GLN A 373 0.43 -22.76 -19.99
CA GLN A 373 -0.93 -22.79 -20.53
C GLN A 373 -1.11 -23.88 -21.59
N VAL A 374 -0.19 -23.99 -22.57
CA VAL A 374 -0.21 -25.05 -23.59
C VAL A 374 -0.13 -26.44 -22.97
N LEU A 375 0.76 -26.64 -21.99
CA LEU A 375 0.90 -27.93 -21.30
C LEU A 375 -0.33 -28.30 -20.46
N GLN A 376 -0.96 -27.31 -19.82
CA GLN A 376 -2.18 -27.50 -19.04
C GLN A 376 -3.36 -27.90 -19.93
N GLU A 377 -3.55 -27.23 -21.08
CA GLU A 377 -4.62 -27.61 -22.02
C GLU A 377 -4.37 -28.96 -22.71
N LEU A 378 -3.12 -29.29 -23.02
CA LEU A 378 -2.77 -30.65 -23.48
C LEU A 378 -3.11 -31.72 -22.42
N CYS A 379 -2.85 -31.43 -21.14
CA CYS A 379 -3.23 -32.32 -20.04
C CYS A 379 -4.74 -32.52 -19.95
N ASN A 380 -5.53 -31.43 -20.09
CA ASN A 380 -6.98 -31.49 -20.16
C ASN A 380 -7.46 -32.37 -21.34
N ILE A 381 -6.91 -32.15 -22.54
CA ILE A 381 -7.27 -32.89 -23.77
C ILE A 381 -6.93 -34.37 -23.68
N TYR A 382 -5.77 -34.73 -23.10
CA TYR A 382 -5.32 -36.11 -22.94
C TYR A 382 -5.85 -36.80 -21.68
N LEU A 383 -6.71 -36.12 -20.90
CA LEU A 383 -7.26 -36.58 -19.63
C LEU A 383 -6.18 -37.00 -18.61
N VAL A 384 -5.02 -36.32 -18.64
CA VAL A 384 -3.92 -36.49 -17.69
C VAL A 384 -3.97 -35.36 -16.68
N LYS A 385 -3.90 -35.67 -15.38
CA LYS A 385 -3.89 -34.62 -14.36
C LYS A 385 -2.53 -33.93 -14.31
N TRP A 386 -2.50 -32.61 -14.45
CA TRP A 386 -1.27 -31.82 -14.30
C TRP A 386 -0.58 -32.07 -12.95
N SER A 387 -1.36 -32.24 -11.86
CA SER A 387 -0.84 -32.55 -10.53
C SER A 387 -0.15 -33.92 -10.43
N ASP A 388 -0.51 -34.89 -11.27
CA ASP A 388 0.21 -36.17 -11.30
C ASP A 388 1.54 -36.05 -12.04
N ILE A 389 1.72 -35.09 -12.96
CA ILE A 389 3.01 -34.82 -13.63
C ILE A 389 3.89 -33.89 -12.78
N ALA A 390 3.40 -32.69 -12.45
CA ALA A 390 4.17 -31.61 -11.85
C ALA A 390 4.07 -31.53 -10.32
N GLY A 391 3.02 -32.11 -9.72
CA GLY A 391 2.79 -32.07 -8.26
C GLY A 391 3.39 -33.25 -7.49
N ARG A 392 4.04 -34.21 -8.17
CA ARG A 392 4.61 -35.42 -7.56
C ARG A 392 6.14 -35.40 -7.56
N PRO A 393 6.81 -36.03 -6.57
CA PRO A 393 8.26 -36.13 -6.54
C PRO A 393 8.82 -36.88 -7.76
N PRO A 394 9.97 -36.45 -8.33
CA PRO A 394 10.64 -37.15 -9.42
C PRO A 394 10.81 -38.65 -9.16
N GLY A 395 10.20 -39.48 -10.01
CA GLY A 395 10.31 -40.94 -9.92
C GLY A 395 9.14 -41.63 -9.20
N ASP A 396 8.12 -40.90 -8.75
CA ASP A 396 6.85 -41.50 -8.34
C ASP A 396 6.29 -42.40 -9.49
N PRO A 397 5.75 -43.61 -9.22
CA PRO A 397 5.22 -44.49 -10.27
C PRO A 397 4.04 -43.90 -11.06
N VAL A 398 3.15 -43.16 -10.38
CA VAL A 398 2.00 -42.45 -10.99
C VAL A 398 2.52 -41.32 -11.87
N GLN A 399 3.49 -40.54 -11.39
CA GLN A 399 4.13 -39.51 -12.20
C GLN A 399 4.72 -40.09 -13.48
N ARG A 400 5.50 -41.18 -13.37
CA ARG A 400 6.15 -41.81 -14.52
C ARG A 400 5.16 -42.38 -15.53
N GLU A 401 4.01 -42.90 -15.11
CA GLU A 401 3.01 -43.39 -16.06
C GLU A 401 2.19 -42.25 -16.68
N SER A 402 1.77 -41.25 -15.89
CA SER A 402 1.10 -40.05 -16.40
C SER A 402 1.98 -39.28 -17.40
N GLN A 403 3.27 -39.12 -17.10
CA GLN A 403 4.23 -38.53 -18.03
C GLN A 403 4.36 -39.35 -19.32
N LYS A 404 4.49 -40.69 -19.24
CA LYS A 404 4.50 -41.55 -20.44
C LYS A 404 3.20 -41.51 -21.24
N GLN A 405 2.04 -41.41 -20.59
CA GLN A 405 0.75 -41.25 -21.27
C GLN A 405 0.70 -39.91 -22.03
N PHE A 406 1.11 -38.83 -21.36
CA PHE A 406 1.22 -37.50 -21.95
C PHE A 406 2.18 -37.49 -23.15
N GLU A 407 3.41 -37.98 -22.98
CA GLU A 407 4.43 -38.07 -24.03
C GLU A 407 3.97 -38.93 -25.22
N ARG A 408 3.35 -40.09 -24.98
CA ARG A 408 2.79 -40.93 -26.07
C ARG A 408 1.70 -40.19 -26.85
N SER A 409 0.82 -39.47 -26.16
CA SER A 409 -0.29 -38.73 -26.79
C SER A 409 0.23 -37.52 -27.58
N LEU A 410 1.17 -36.78 -27.00
CA LEU A 410 1.86 -35.66 -27.64
C LEU A 410 2.59 -36.12 -28.91
N VAL A 411 3.35 -37.22 -28.85
CA VAL A 411 4.07 -37.77 -30.01
C VAL A 411 3.12 -38.30 -31.08
N ALA A 412 1.99 -38.91 -30.70
CA ALA A 412 0.98 -39.37 -31.64
C ALA A 412 0.31 -38.22 -32.43
N GLN A 413 0.11 -37.05 -31.81
CA GLN A 413 -0.55 -35.92 -32.44
C GLN A 413 0.41 -34.93 -33.13
N PHE A 414 1.58 -34.69 -32.56
CA PHE A 414 2.51 -33.63 -33.01
C PHE A 414 3.89 -34.15 -33.45
N GLY A 415 4.16 -35.45 -33.32
CA GLY A 415 5.51 -36.00 -33.46
C GLY A 415 6.41 -35.58 -32.29
N GLN A 416 7.74 -35.59 -32.50
CA GLN A 416 8.63 -35.00 -31.50
C GLN A 416 8.39 -33.48 -31.38
N VAL A 417 8.31 -33.01 -30.15
CA VAL A 417 8.07 -31.62 -29.76
C VAL A 417 9.06 -31.26 -28.67
N ASN A 418 9.79 -30.16 -28.82
CA ASN A 418 10.58 -29.56 -27.76
C ASN A 418 9.98 -28.21 -27.37
N PHE A 419 9.35 -28.10 -26.20
CA PHE A 419 8.75 -26.85 -25.73
C PHE A 419 9.76 -25.74 -25.35
N GLU A 420 11.06 -26.04 -25.31
CA GLU A 420 12.13 -25.03 -25.27
C GLU A 420 12.43 -24.42 -26.65
N ASN A 421 11.90 -25.00 -27.75
CA ASN A 421 12.00 -24.44 -29.09
C ASN A 421 10.74 -23.62 -29.42
N GLU A 422 10.91 -22.33 -29.66
CA GLU A 422 9.78 -21.42 -29.98
C GLU A 422 8.95 -21.86 -31.20
N LYS A 423 9.55 -22.52 -32.20
CA LYS A 423 8.81 -23.00 -33.38
C LYS A 423 7.90 -24.19 -33.05
N ASP A 424 8.33 -25.05 -32.15
CA ASP A 424 7.52 -26.16 -31.65
C ASP A 424 6.41 -25.65 -30.73
N LEU A 425 6.73 -24.69 -29.85
CA LEU A 425 5.73 -24.03 -29.01
C LEU A 425 4.67 -23.31 -29.85
N ASP A 426 5.06 -22.52 -30.86
CA ASP A 426 4.13 -21.85 -31.79
C ASP A 426 3.28 -22.86 -32.58
N ARG A 427 3.90 -23.93 -33.10
CA ARG A 427 3.21 -25.00 -33.83
C ARG A 427 2.11 -25.66 -32.97
N VAL A 428 2.41 -25.96 -31.70
CA VAL A 428 1.45 -26.58 -30.79
C VAL A 428 0.42 -25.56 -30.30
N ALA A 429 0.83 -24.34 -29.95
CA ALA A 429 -0.07 -23.27 -29.50
C ALA A 429 -1.15 -22.92 -30.54
N ARG A 430 -0.82 -22.91 -31.84
CA ARG A 430 -1.79 -22.72 -32.93
C ARG A 430 -2.90 -23.78 -32.94
N VAL A 431 -2.58 -25.01 -32.57
CA VAL A 431 -3.54 -26.14 -32.58
C VAL A 431 -4.32 -26.22 -31.27
N ILE A 432 -3.67 -25.98 -30.14
CA ILE A 432 -4.25 -26.16 -28.80
C ILE A 432 -4.97 -24.89 -28.30
N LEU A 433 -4.38 -23.71 -28.51
CA LEU A 433 -4.91 -22.41 -28.08
C LEU A 433 -5.52 -21.61 -29.24
N GLY A 434 -5.56 -22.18 -30.46
CA GLY A 434 -6.14 -21.55 -31.65
C GLY A 434 -5.45 -20.25 -32.09
N SER A 435 -4.25 -19.94 -31.59
CA SER A 435 -3.57 -18.67 -31.77
C SER A 435 -2.06 -18.86 -32.01
N PRO A 436 -1.40 -18.04 -32.85
CA PRO A 436 0.05 -18.03 -32.96
C PRO A 436 0.71 -17.52 -31.66
N LEU A 437 1.97 -17.89 -31.46
CA LEU A 437 2.76 -17.45 -30.30
C LEU A 437 2.84 -15.92 -30.20
N ALA A 438 2.99 -15.22 -31.34
CA ALA A 438 3.02 -13.76 -31.39
C ALA A 438 1.72 -13.10 -30.87
N ASP A 439 0.55 -13.65 -31.20
CA ASP A 439 -0.75 -13.10 -30.73
C ASP A 439 -1.02 -13.47 -29.26
N LEU A 440 -0.36 -14.51 -28.74
CA LEU A 440 -0.40 -14.87 -27.32
C LEU A 440 0.55 -13.98 -26.51
N GLU A 441 1.76 -13.72 -27.03
CA GLU A 441 2.70 -12.73 -26.47
C GLU A 441 2.06 -11.33 -26.43
N ALA A 442 1.42 -10.89 -27.52
CA ALA A 442 0.82 -9.56 -27.63
C ALA A 442 -0.40 -9.33 -26.71
N ARG A 443 -1.08 -10.41 -26.30
CA ARG A 443 -2.23 -10.40 -25.37
C ARG A 443 -1.86 -10.82 -23.95
N HIS A 444 -0.59 -11.12 -23.67
CA HIS A 444 -0.16 -11.40 -22.31
C HIS A 444 -0.31 -10.16 -21.44
N VAL A 445 -0.89 -10.33 -20.26
CA VAL A 445 -1.08 -9.28 -19.26
C VAL A 445 -0.36 -9.69 -18.00
N LYS A 446 0.53 -8.82 -17.51
CA LYS A 446 1.14 -8.97 -16.19
C LYS A 446 0.04 -8.77 -15.14
N HIS A 447 -0.26 -9.79 -14.33
CA HIS A 447 -1.36 -9.70 -13.36
C HIS A 447 -1.15 -8.55 -12.37
N ALA A 448 0.10 -8.24 -11.99
CA ALA A 448 0.41 -7.20 -11.02
C ALA A 448 1.48 -6.22 -11.54
N VAL A 449 1.25 -4.93 -11.37
CA VAL A 449 2.12 -3.86 -11.88
C VAL A 449 2.97 -3.31 -10.74
N ALA A 450 4.30 -3.42 -10.86
CA ALA A 450 5.23 -2.81 -9.92
C ALA A 450 5.72 -1.47 -10.47
N TYR A 451 5.15 -0.37 -9.96
CA TYR A 451 5.53 0.98 -10.36
C TYR A 451 6.81 1.45 -9.68
N ARG A 452 7.91 1.55 -10.42
CA ARG A 452 9.13 2.22 -9.92
C ARG A 452 8.88 3.73 -9.90
N THR A 453 9.17 4.38 -8.78
CA THR A 453 9.02 5.84 -8.58
C THR A 453 10.15 6.40 -7.74
N TYR A 454 10.56 7.65 -7.97
CA TYR A 454 11.52 8.34 -7.11
C TYR A 454 10.85 9.12 -5.96
N LEU A 455 9.52 9.22 -5.93
CA LEU A 455 8.76 10.00 -4.94
C LEU A 455 8.40 9.23 -3.69
N ASN A 456 8.44 7.90 -3.73
CA ASN A 456 8.39 7.04 -2.53
C ASN A 456 9.73 7.12 -1.77
N ALA A 457 10.10 8.34 -1.39
CA ALA A 457 11.34 8.79 -0.80
C ALA A 457 11.11 9.25 0.64
N LEU A 458 12.17 9.24 1.45
CA LEU A 458 12.07 9.56 2.87
C LEU A 458 12.85 10.84 3.22
N LEU A 459 12.14 11.86 3.70
CA LEU A 459 12.73 13.03 4.32
C LEU A 459 13.08 12.73 5.79
N LEU A 460 14.38 12.83 6.11
CA LEU A 460 14.91 12.83 7.47
C LEU A 460 15.23 14.26 7.88
N HIS A 461 14.67 14.74 8.98
CA HIS A 461 14.94 16.05 9.56
C HIS A 461 15.08 15.89 11.07
N ASN A 462 16.21 16.27 11.69
CA ASN A 462 16.41 16.08 13.13
C ASN A 462 16.32 17.39 13.94
N ALA A 463 16.26 17.25 15.27
CA ALA A 463 16.18 18.37 16.21
C ALA A 463 17.33 19.41 16.12
N ALA A 464 18.45 19.05 15.50
CA ALA A 464 19.60 19.93 15.26
C ALA A 464 19.55 20.63 13.88
N GLY A 465 18.42 20.53 13.16
CA GLY A 465 18.22 21.14 11.84
C GLY A 465 18.89 20.39 10.68
N LYS A 466 19.54 19.25 10.94
CA LYS A 466 20.19 18.47 9.89
C LYS A 466 19.13 17.73 9.07
N ARG A 467 19.19 17.90 7.75
CA ARG A 467 18.25 17.31 6.79
C ARG A 467 18.91 16.32 5.84
N ALA A 468 18.17 15.31 5.41
CA ALA A 468 18.54 14.41 4.33
C ALA A 468 17.30 13.87 3.62
N VAL A 469 17.43 13.51 2.35
CA VAL A 469 16.41 12.73 1.64
C VAL A 469 17.02 11.42 1.17
N ILE A 470 16.35 10.32 1.46
CA ILE A 470 16.67 9.00 0.93
C ILE A 470 15.76 8.73 -0.26
N ILE A 471 16.34 8.74 -1.45
CA ILE A 471 15.67 8.56 -2.73
C ILE A 471 15.86 7.10 -3.16
N PRO A 472 14.80 6.36 -3.54
CA PRO A 472 14.97 5.01 -4.05
C PRO A 472 15.71 5.02 -5.40
N ARG A 473 16.51 3.98 -5.65
CA ARG A 473 17.22 3.73 -6.90
C ARG A 473 16.88 2.32 -7.38
N TYR A 474 16.80 2.17 -8.69
CA TYR A 474 16.43 0.92 -9.36
C TYR A 474 17.47 0.52 -10.39
N LYS A 475 17.71 -0.78 -10.57
CA LYS A 475 18.49 -1.30 -11.68
C LYS A 475 17.66 -1.25 -12.97
N PRO A 476 18.29 -1.02 -14.13
CA PRO A 476 17.64 -1.14 -15.41
C PRO A 476 17.45 -2.61 -15.80
N GLU A 477 16.32 -2.93 -16.43
CA GLU A 477 16.03 -4.23 -17.02
C GLU A 477 16.91 -4.50 -18.25
N ASN A 478 17.35 -3.44 -18.95
CA ASN A 478 18.13 -3.53 -20.18
C ASN A 478 19.01 -2.27 -20.42
N ALA A 479 19.90 -2.31 -21.41
CA ALA A 479 20.86 -1.24 -21.67
C ALA A 479 20.21 0.09 -22.10
N GLU A 480 19.06 0.06 -22.81
CA GLU A 480 18.34 1.26 -23.22
C GLU A 480 17.72 1.96 -22.00
N GLU A 481 17.04 1.19 -21.14
CA GLU A 481 16.53 1.69 -19.87
C GLU A 481 17.66 2.26 -18.99
N GLY A 482 18.84 1.64 -18.96
CA GLY A 482 19.99 2.16 -18.20
C GLY A 482 20.41 3.57 -18.61
N ILE A 483 20.32 3.90 -19.90
CA ILE A 483 20.58 5.26 -20.41
C ILE A 483 19.46 6.23 -20.00
N ILE A 484 18.20 5.76 -19.99
CA ILE A 484 17.04 6.55 -19.56
C ILE A 484 17.13 6.87 -18.07
N LEU A 485 17.32 5.86 -17.20
CA LEU A 485 17.43 6.02 -15.75
C LEU A 485 18.59 6.95 -15.39
N THR A 486 19.77 6.80 -15.99
CA THR A 486 20.92 7.69 -15.72
C THR A 486 20.60 9.17 -16.01
N LYS A 487 19.87 9.45 -17.09
CA LYS A 487 19.41 10.82 -17.42
C LYS A 487 18.34 11.31 -16.45
N MET A 488 17.40 10.43 -16.06
CA MET A 488 16.37 10.74 -15.07
C MET A 488 16.97 11.07 -13.70
N GLU A 489 17.90 10.27 -13.19
CA GLU A 489 18.53 10.49 -11.88
C GLU A 489 19.18 11.88 -11.76
N THR A 490 19.70 12.42 -12.86
CA THR A 490 20.22 13.80 -12.91
C THR A 490 19.09 14.84 -12.72
N ARG A 491 17.93 14.63 -13.37
CA ARG A 491 16.73 15.48 -13.20
C ARG A 491 16.12 15.33 -11.81
N VAL A 492 16.05 14.11 -11.28
CA VAL A 492 15.58 13.78 -9.93
C VAL A 492 16.45 14.50 -8.90
N GLN A 493 17.78 14.41 -9.03
CA GLN A 493 18.71 15.10 -8.12
C GLN A 493 18.53 16.62 -8.16
N ALA A 494 18.25 17.21 -9.34
CA ALA A 494 17.94 18.63 -9.46
C ALA A 494 16.61 18.98 -8.76
N ALA A 495 15.53 18.24 -9.01
CA ALA A 495 14.22 18.45 -8.39
C ALA A 495 14.26 18.33 -6.86
N PHE A 496 14.92 17.29 -6.33
CA PHE A 496 15.10 17.12 -4.88
C PHE A 496 16.04 18.17 -4.27
N LYS A 497 17.02 18.71 -5.00
CA LYS A 497 17.81 19.86 -4.55
C LYS A 497 17.07 21.19 -4.62
N GLU A 498 16.11 21.32 -5.52
CA GLU A 498 15.25 22.50 -5.61
C GLU A 498 14.22 22.52 -4.47
N ALA A 499 13.65 21.35 -4.11
CA ALA A 499 12.76 21.19 -2.98
C ALA A 499 13.48 21.21 -1.61
N PHE A 500 14.68 20.62 -1.53
CA PHE A 500 15.44 20.46 -0.29
C PHE A 500 16.91 20.91 -0.46
N PRO A 501 17.18 22.22 -0.61
CA PRO A 501 18.51 22.73 -0.91
C PRO A 501 19.58 22.27 0.09
N ASP A 502 19.25 22.35 1.39
CA ASP A 502 20.16 22.03 2.50
C ASP A 502 20.21 20.54 2.88
N ALA A 503 19.44 19.67 2.23
CA ALA A 503 19.39 18.25 2.57
C ALA A 503 20.52 17.44 1.91
N ASP A 504 21.16 16.55 2.65
CA ASP A 504 22.02 15.51 2.06
C ASP A 504 21.16 14.53 1.25
N LEU A 505 21.45 14.32 -0.03
CA LEU A 505 20.73 13.33 -0.85
C LEU A 505 21.46 11.98 -0.83
N HIS A 506 20.74 10.91 -0.51
CA HIS A 506 21.25 9.53 -0.50
C HIS A 506 20.40 8.66 -1.42
N TRP A 507 21.05 7.81 -2.21
CA TRP A 507 20.38 6.84 -3.07
C TRP A 507 20.32 5.47 -2.37
N LEU A 508 19.16 4.81 -2.39
CA LEU A 508 18.96 3.49 -1.79
C LEU A 508 18.44 2.49 -2.82
N ASP A 509 19.19 1.41 -3.06
CA ASP A 509 18.77 0.29 -3.93
C ASP A 509 17.50 -0.38 -3.38
N CYS A 510 16.39 -0.28 -4.12
CA CYS A 510 15.07 -0.76 -3.71
C CYS A 510 14.53 -1.89 -4.62
N ASP A 511 15.33 -2.45 -5.53
CA ASP A 511 14.86 -3.48 -6.48
C ASP A 511 14.30 -4.73 -5.79
N SER A 512 14.87 -5.08 -4.64
CA SER A 512 14.47 -6.23 -3.82
C SER A 512 13.11 -6.03 -3.13
N ILE A 513 12.68 -4.78 -2.92
CA ILE A 513 11.44 -4.44 -2.22
C ILE A 513 10.32 -4.09 -3.20
N ILE A 514 10.64 -3.48 -4.35
CA ILE A 514 9.64 -2.96 -5.30
C ILE A 514 8.77 -4.05 -5.94
N GLY A 515 9.27 -5.29 -6.02
CA GLY A 515 8.48 -6.46 -6.43
C GLY A 515 7.32 -6.81 -5.48
N SER A 516 7.27 -6.19 -4.30
CA SER A 516 6.15 -6.27 -3.34
C SER A 516 5.37 -4.95 -3.24
N PHE A 517 5.46 -4.09 -4.26
CA PHE A 517 4.72 -2.83 -4.40
C PHE A 517 5.09 -1.74 -3.37
N GLY A 518 6.35 -1.65 -2.94
CA GLY A 518 6.79 -0.59 -2.04
C GLY A 518 8.26 -0.19 -2.23
N ALA A 519 8.63 1.01 -1.77
CA ALA A 519 10.03 1.42 -1.67
C ALA A 519 10.31 2.01 -0.27
N VAL A 520 11.29 2.92 -0.16
CA VAL A 520 11.81 3.37 1.14
C VAL A 520 10.77 4.08 1.99
N HIS A 521 9.81 4.81 1.41
CA HIS A 521 8.77 5.47 2.20
C HIS A 521 7.78 4.45 2.78
N CYS A 522 7.34 3.43 2.02
CA CYS A 522 6.42 2.38 2.50
C CYS A 522 6.99 1.56 3.68
N ILE A 523 8.28 1.26 3.66
CA ILE A 523 8.93 0.48 4.74
C ILE A 523 9.36 1.33 5.96
N THR A 524 9.08 2.64 5.94
CA THR A 524 9.53 3.56 6.99
C THR A 524 8.43 4.46 7.52
N HIS A 525 8.62 4.85 8.78
CA HIS A 525 7.76 5.79 9.47
C HIS A 525 8.63 6.66 10.39
N THR A 526 8.20 7.86 10.77
CA THR A 526 9.00 8.75 11.63
C THR A 526 8.24 9.13 12.90
N ILE A 527 8.94 9.19 14.03
CA ILE A 527 8.40 9.75 15.28
C ILE A 527 8.77 11.23 15.31
N PRO A 528 7.84 12.16 15.51
CA PRO A 528 8.15 13.59 15.58
C PRO A 528 9.00 13.93 16.81
N GLU A 529 9.83 14.96 16.69
CA GLU A 529 10.54 15.54 17.83
C GLU A 529 9.59 16.40 18.65
N TRP A 530 9.26 15.94 19.85
CA TRP A 530 8.31 16.61 20.72
C TRP A 530 8.99 17.31 21.90
N LYS A 531 8.66 18.58 22.11
CA LYS A 531 9.25 19.49 23.11
C LYS A 531 8.25 19.99 24.17
N GLY A 532 7.11 19.32 24.32
CA GLY A 532 6.06 19.71 25.26
C GLY A 532 6.41 19.45 26.74
N PRO A 533 5.54 19.87 27.68
CA PRO A 533 5.78 19.72 29.12
C PRO A 533 5.80 18.26 29.54
N ALA A 534 6.80 17.88 30.33
CA ALA A 534 6.99 16.50 30.76
C ALA A 534 5.75 15.97 31.54
N PRO A 535 5.42 14.66 31.46
CA PRO A 535 4.27 14.10 32.16
C PRO A 535 4.27 14.43 33.66
N GLY A 536 3.24 15.15 34.12
CA GLY A 536 3.08 15.55 35.52
C GLY A 536 3.51 16.99 35.88
N GLN A 537 3.73 17.87 34.89
CA GLN A 537 3.84 19.33 35.06
C GLN A 537 2.55 20.06 34.67
#